data_AF-A0A960U2V1-F1
#
_entry.id   AF-A0A960U2V1-F1
#
_cell.length_a   1.000
_cell.length_b   1.000
_cell.length_c   1.000
_cell.angle_alpha   90.00
_cell.angle_beta   90.00
_cell.angle_gamma   90.00
#
_symmetry.space_group_name_H-M   'P 1'
#
loop_
_entity.id
_entity.type
_entity.pdbx_description
1 polymer ?
#
loop_
_entity_poly.entity_id
_entity_poly.type
_entity_poly.pdbx_seq_one_letter_code
_entity_poly.pdbx_strand_id
1 'polypeptide(L)'
;MRKTIVYIIITIFSYASVFAQEKDVITKENANKKLIDCSIQGKLHCVKEALEKGADVNTASKEVLKSPKFYTQDNLLYSKYKTPLIIASYEGHIDIVKFLLEKKADIDRPDMNANTALMG
;
A
#
# COMPACT_ATOMS: atom_id res chain seq x y z
N MET A 1 30.47 26.98 27.82
CA MET A 1 30.17 25.58 28.19
C MET A 1 28.67 25.25 28.17
N ARG A 2 27.77 26.03 28.81
CA ARG A 2 26.31 25.75 28.78
C ARG A 2 25.66 25.78 27.39
N LYS A 3 26.02 26.73 26.51
CA LYS A 3 25.42 26.84 25.16
C LYS A 3 25.75 25.68 24.23
N THR A 4 26.96 25.09 24.35
CA THR A 4 27.44 23.99 23.51
C THR A 4 26.72 22.68 23.81
N ILE A 5 26.44 22.39 25.09
CA ILE A 5 25.73 21.18 25.52
C ILE A 5 24.28 21.19 25.03
N VAL A 6 23.61 22.33 25.13
CA VAL A 6 22.23 22.49 24.64
C VAL A 6 22.14 22.28 23.13
N TYR A 7 23.12 22.78 22.37
CA TYR A 7 23.17 22.62 20.91
C TYR A 7 23.33 21.15 20.48
N ILE A 8 24.17 20.39 21.18
CA ILE A 8 24.40 18.95 20.90
C ILE A 8 23.14 18.11 21.20
N ILE A 9 22.41 18.41 22.28
CA ILE A 9 21.18 17.67 22.62
C ILE A 9 20.09 17.91 21.56
N ILE A 10 19.93 19.15 21.10
CA ILE A 10 18.92 19.51 20.09
C ILE A 10 19.22 18.80 18.77
N THR A 11 20.48 18.78 18.32
CA THR A 11 20.84 18.12 17.05
C THR A 11 20.70 16.61 17.11
N ILE A 12 21.04 15.98 18.24
CA ILE A 12 20.83 14.53 18.45
C ILE A 12 19.33 14.20 18.42
N PHE A 13 18.49 15.00 19.08
CA PHE A 13 17.04 14.79 19.11
C PHE A 13 16.39 14.97 17.73
N SER A 14 16.81 15.99 16.97
CA SER A 14 16.32 16.20 15.60
C SER A 14 16.76 15.08 14.67
N TYR A 15 17.99 14.60 14.78
CA TYR A 15 18.52 13.51 13.95
C TYR A 15 17.81 12.17 14.25
N ALA A 16 17.56 11.86 15.53
CA ALA A 16 16.80 10.68 15.94
C ALA A 16 15.34 10.71 15.42
N SER A 17 14.70 11.87 15.44
CA SER A 17 13.32 12.05 14.96
C SER A 17 13.22 11.84 13.44
N VAL A 18 14.16 12.37 12.67
CA VAL A 18 14.23 12.19 11.21
C VAL A 18 14.45 10.70 10.85
N PHE A 19 15.36 10.02 11.55
CA PHE A 19 15.65 8.60 11.32
C PHE A 19 14.46 7.68 11.67
N ALA A 20 13.65 8.05 12.68
CA ALA A 20 12.42 7.34 13.00
C ALA A 20 11.38 7.47 11.86
N GLN A 21 11.23 8.68 11.29
CA GLN A 21 10.32 8.91 10.17
C GLN A 21 10.71 8.10 8.93
N GLU A 22 12.00 7.98 8.61
CA GLU A 22 12.48 7.23 7.45
C GLU A 22 12.20 5.72 7.57
N LYS A 23 12.36 5.15 8.78
CA LYS A 23 11.95 3.77 9.08
C LYS A 23 10.44 3.56 8.96
N ASP A 24 9.64 4.52 9.41
CA ASP A 24 8.17 4.44 9.32
C ASP A 24 7.66 4.49 7.87
N VAL A 25 8.34 5.23 6.98
CA VAL A 25 7.99 5.28 5.55
C VAL A 25 8.36 3.95 4.86
N ILE A 26 9.57 3.43 5.11
CA ILE A 26 10.05 2.18 4.51
C ILE A 26 9.22 0.97 4.97
N THR A 27 8.78 0.96 6.24
CA THR A 27 7.93 -0.11 6.77
C THR A 27 6.53 -0.11 6.16
N LYS A 28 5.93 1.08 5.96
CA LYS A 28 4.61 1.22 5.32
C LYS A 28 4.61 0.82 3.85
N GLU A 29 5.63 1.19 3.08
CA GLU A 29 5.72 0.78 1.67
C GLU A 29 5.81 -0.75 1.52
N ASN A 30 6.62 -1.39 2.37
CA ASN A 30 6.73 -2.84 2.43
C ASN A 30 5.43 -3.50 2.88
N ALA A 31 4.73 -2.93 3.86
CA ALA A 31 3.43 -3.41 4.33
C ALA A 31 2.35 -3.30 3.24
N ASN A 32 2.33 -2.20 2.49
CA ASN A 32 1.42 -1.98 1.37
C ASN A 32 1.63 -3.00 0.26
N LYS A 33 2.89 -3.25 -0.13
CA LYS A 33 3.21 -4.28 -1.13
C LYS A 33 2.74 -5.66 -0.65
N LYS A 34 3.02 -6.01 0.61
CA LYS A 34 2.59 -7.26 1.21
C LYS A 34 1.06 -7.41 1.23
N LEU A 35 0.33 -6.34 1.53
CA LEU A 35 -1.13 -6.32 1.51
C LEU A 35 -1.68 -6.67 0.11
N ILE A 36 -1.11 -6.07 -0.94
CA ILE A 36 -1.47 -6.35 -2.34
C ILE A 36 -1.19 -7.83 -2.68
N ASP A 37 0.04 -8.30 -2.45
CA ASP A 37 0.45 -9.67 -2.77
C ASP A 37 -0.44 -10.71 -2.09
N CYS A 38 -0.82 -10.46 -0.83
CA CYS A 38 -1.68 -11.36 -0.06
C CYS A 38 -3.16 -11.29 -0.44
N SER A 39 -3.61 -10.16 -0.97
CA SER A 39 -4.94 -10.02 -1.57
C SER A 39 -5.03 -10.79 -2.89
N ILE A 40 -3.96 -10.81 -3.71
CA ILE A 40 -3.88 -11.63 -4.93
C ILE A 40 -3.92 -13.12 -4.58
N GLN A 41 -3.14 -13.52 -3.57
CA GLN A 41 -2.98 -14.92 -3.18
C GLN A 41 -4.16 -15.50 -2.37
N GLY A 42 -5.13 -14.69 -1.94
CA GLY A 42 -6.23 -15.17 -1.10
C GLY A 42 -5.82 -15.51 0.33
N LYS A 43 -4.78 -14.87 0.88
CA LYS A 43 -4.25 -15.17 2.23
C LYS A 43 -4.72 -14.18 3.29
N LEU A 44 -5.90 -14.42 3.88
CA LEU A 44 -6.48 -13.54 4.91
C LEU A 44 -5.55 -13.25 6.10
N HIS A 45 -4.85 -14.26 6.62
CA HIS A 45 -3.89 -14.06 7.73
C HIS A 45 -2.82 -13.03 7.36
N CYS A 46 -2.29 -13.10 6.14
CA CYS A 46 -1.27 -12.17 5.69
C CYS A 46 -1.82 -10.75 5.47
N VAL A 47 -3.07 -10.63 5.00
CA VAL A 47 -3.79 -9.34 4.90
C VAL A 47 -3.90 -8.68 6.27
N LYS A 48 -4.30 -9.45 7.29
CA LYS A 48 -4.38 -8.98 8.69
C LYS A 48 -3.03 -8.47 9.18
N GLU A 49 -1.99 -9.28 9.02
CA GLU A 49 -0.63 -8.94 9.44
C GLU A 49 -0.11 -7.66 8.74
N ALA A 50 -0.42 -7.47 7.45
CA ALA A 50 -0.01 -6.28 6.72
C ALA A 50 -0.69 -5.01 7.25
N LEU A 51 -1.99 -5.07 7.55
CA LEU A 51 -2.72 -3.95 8.15
C LEU A 51 -2.25 -3.65 9.58
N GLU A 52 -1.93 -4.67 10.38
CA GLU A 52 -1.33 -4.48 11.71
C GLU A 52 0.03 -3.77 11.64
N LYS A 53 0.79 -4.00 10.56
CA LYS A 53 2.04 -3.30 10.26
C LYS A 53 1.85 -1.89 9.70
N GLY A 54 0.61 -1.40 9.67
CA GLY A 54 0.29 -0.05 9.22
C GLY A 54 0.17 0.10 7.71
N ALA A 55 -0.09 -0.99 6.98
CA ALA A 55 -0.47 -0.86 5.57
C ALA A 55 -1.75 -0.02 5.41
N ASP A 56 -1.77 0.82 4.39
CA ASP A 56 -2.97 1.54 3.98
C ASP A 56 -3.93 0.55 3.32
N VAL A 57 -5.14 0.41 3.90
CA VAL A 57 -6.20 -0.46 3.40
C VAL A 57 -6.61 -0.12 1.96
N ASN A 58 -6.41 1.13 1.55
CA ASN A 58 -6.70 1.63 0.21
C ASN A 58 -5.43 1.85 -0.62
N THR A 59 -4.30 1.26 -0.22
CA THR A 59 -3.10 1.28 -1.03
C THR A 59 -3.43 0.77 -2.42
N ALA A 60 -2.77 1.28 -3.44
CA ALA A 60 -2.94 0.76 -4.79
C ALA A 60 -1.64 0.12 -5.25
N SER A 61 -1.78 -0.95 -6.04
CA SER A 61 -0.64 -1.53 -6.74
C SER A 61 -0.05 -0.48 -7.69
N LYS A 62 1.11 0.07 -7.33
CA LYS A 62 2.00 0.76 -8.27
C LYS A 62 2.77 -0.29 -9.07
N GLU A 63 2.07 -1.23 -9.71
CA GLU A 63 2.72 -2.11 -10.68
C GLU A 63 2.94 -1.30 -11.96
N VAL A 64 4.11 -0.65 -12.05
CA VAL A 64 4.71 -0.38 -13.35
C VAL A 64 4.99 -1.76 -13.93
N LEU A 65 4.11 -2.23 -14.82
CA LEU A 65 4.31 -3.46 -15.57
C LEU A 65 5.62 -3.32 -16.35
N LYS A 66 6.75 -3.78 -15.78
CA LYS A 66 8.02 -3.96 -16.48
C LYS A 66 8.00 -5.22 -17.34
N SER A 67 6.83 -5.64 -17.80
CA SER A 67 6.69 -6.77 -18.71
C SER A 67 6.75 -6.22 -20.14
N PRO A 68 7.82 -6.52 -20.91
CA PRO A 68 8.02 -5.97 -22.26
C PRO A 68 7.02 -6.50 -23.32
N LYS A 69 5.99 -7.25 -22.91
CA LYS A 69 5.07 -7.96 -23.79
C LYS A 69 3.82 -7.15 -24.18
N PHE A 70 3.67 -5.93 -23.67
CA PHE A 70 2.51 -5.06 -23.91
C PHE A 70 2.92 -3.62 -24.28
N TYR A 71 4.02 -3.45 -25.02
CA TYR A 71 4.27 -2.17 -25.69
C TYR A 71 3.31 -2.05 -26.87
N THR A 72 2.25 -1.27 -26.73
CA THR A 72 1.51 -0.74 -27.88
C THR A 72 1.87 0.74 -28.05
N GLN A 73 1.96 1.16 -29.31
CA GLN A 73 2.52 2.43 -29.81
C GLN A 73 2.01 3.72 -29.12
N ASP A 74 0.90 3.66 -28.37
CA ASP A 74 0.20 4.82 -27.77
C ASP A 74 0.34 4.96 -26.24
N ASN A 75 1.40 4.41 -25.63
CA ASN A 75 1.96 4.72 -24.30
C ASN A 75 1.00 5.09 -23.13
N LEU A 76 -0.24 4.61 -23.08
CA LEU A 76 -1.01 4.48 -21.85
C LEU A 76 -0.56 3.18 -21.19
N LEU A 77 0.46 3.31 -20.36
CA LEU A 77 0.89 2.30 -19.42
C LEU A 77 -0.37 1.86 -18.64
N TYR A 78 -0.93 0.69 -18.99
CA TYR A 78 -1.96 -0.02 -18.23
C TYR A 78 -1.36 -0.45 -16.88
N SER A 79 -0.94 0.51 -16.06
CA SER A 79 -0.69 0.30 -14.65
C SER A 79 -2.07 0.01 -14.08
N LYS A 80 -2.38 -1.26 -13.85
CA LYS A 80 -3.59 -1.66 -13.13
C LYS A 80 -3.46 -1.10 -11.71
N TYR A 81 -3.96 0.11 -11.47
CA TYR A 81 -3.97 0.74 -10.15
C TYR A 81 -5.10 0.11 -9.33
N LYS A 82 -4.91 -1.14 -8.92
CA LYS A 82 -5.94 -1.89 -8.20
C LYS A 82 -5.74 -1.74 -6.71
N THR A 83 -6.83 -1.49 -5.98
CA THR A 83 -6.85 -1.56 -4.52
C THR A 83 -6.92 -3.02 -4.06
N PRO A 84 -6.51 -3.34 -2.81
CA PRO A 84 -6.69 -4.66 -2.21
C PRO A 84 -8.13 -5.18 -2.36
N LEU A 85 -9.11 -4.29 -2.22
CA LEU A 85 -10.52 -4.62 -2.35
C LEU A 85 -10.91 -5.03 -3.79
N ILE A 86 -10.44 -4.29 -4.80
CA ILE A 86 -10.67 -4.64 -6.21
C ILE A 86 -10.01 -5.99 -6.53
N ILE A 87 -8.78 -6.23 -6.06
CA ILE A 87 -8.06 -7.49 -6.28
C ILE A 87 -8.82 -8.65 -5.64
N ALA A 88 -9.17 -8.55 -4.36
CA ALA A 88 -9.86 -9.61 -3.64
C ALA A 88 -11.23 -9.91 -4.25
N SER A 89 -11.95 -8.89 -4.73
CA SER A 89 -13.25 -9.04 -5.40
C SER A 89 -13.10 -9.76 -6.74
N TYR A 90 -12.14 -9.33 -7.57
CA TYR A 90 -11.86 -9.92 -8.88
C TYR A 90 -11.42 -11.39 -8.79
N GLU A 91 -10.60 -11.73 -7.79
CA GLU A 91 -10.12 -13.10 -7.57
C GLU A 91 -11.11 -13.98 -6.78
N GLY A 92 -12.25 -13.42 -6.33
CA GLY A 92 -13.28 -14.16 -5.61
C GLY A 92 -12.95 -14.50 -4.15
N HIS A 93 -12.00 -13.79 -3.52
CA HIS A 93 -11.59 -14.00 -2.13
C HIS A 93 -12.56 -13.31 -1.16
N ILE A 94 -13.76 -13.89 -1.02
CA ILE A 94 -14.90 -13.33 -0.27
C ILE A 94 -14.55 -12.99 1.18
N ASP A 95 -13.74 -13.82 1.84
CA ASP A 95 -13.30 -13.62 3.22
C ASP A 95 -12.42 -12.37 3.37
N ILE A 96 -11.52 -12.14 2.40
CA ILE A 96 -10.71 -10.92 2.32
C ILE A 96 -11.59 -9.71 2.01
N VAL A 97 -12.53 -9.82 1.08
CA VAL A 97 -13.47 -8.73 0.74
C VAL A 97 -14.22 -8.28 2.00
N LYS A 98 -14.85 -9.22 2.72
CA LYS A 98 -15.58 -8.93 3.97
C LYS A 98 -14.66 -8.24 4.99
N PHE A 99 -13.46 -8.77 5.18
CA PHE A 99 -12.52 -8.22 6.14
C PHE A 99 -12.03 -6.81 5.77
N LEU A 100 -11.74 -6.55 4.49
CA LEU A 100 -11.35 -5.21 4.03
C LEU A 100 -12.49 -4.20 4.19
N LEU A 101 -13.74 -4.61 3.94
CA LEU A 101 -14.93 -3.79 4.18
C LEU A 101 -15.13 -3.48 5.67
N GLU A 102 -14.92 -4.45 6.57
CA GLU A 102 -14.90 -4.21 8.02
C GLU A 102 -13.84 -3.17 8.43
N LYS A 103 -12.73 -3.11 7.68
CA LYS A 103 -11.66 -2.13 7.86
C LYS A 103 -11.90 -0.82 7.13
N LYS A 104 -13.13 -0.58 6.65
CA LYS A 104 -13.55 0.63 5.94
C LYS A 104 -12.72 0.89 4.67
N ALA A 105 -12.37 -0.17 3.96
CA ALA A 105 -11.87 -0.05 2.59
C ALA A 105 -12.87 0.74 1.74
N ASP A 106 -12.35 1.62 0.89
CA ASP A 106 -13.15 2.46 0.00
C ASP A 106 -13.67 1.60 -1.17
N ILE A 107 -14.99 1.49 -1.26
CA ILE A 107 -15.71 0.69 -2.26
C ILE A 107 -15.72 1.42 -3.61
N ASP A 108 -15.76 2.76 -3.54
CA ASP A 108 -15.97 3.63 -4.70
C ASP A 108 -14.66 4.09 -5.33
N ARG A 109 -13.51 3.78 -4.71
CA ARG A 109 -12.20 4.16 -5.23
C ARG A 109 -11.94 3.48 -6.57
N PRO A 110 -11.90 4.24 -7.68
CA PRO A 110 -11.72 3.66 -9.00
C PRO A 110 -10.26 3.24 -9.22
N ASP A 111 -10.05 2.19 -10.01
CA ASP A 111 -8.74 1.94 -10.64
C ASP A 111 -8.48 2.96 -11.76
N MET A 112 -7.30 2.92 -12.39
CA MET A 112 -6.99 3.84 -13.50
C MET A 112 -7.82 3.60 -14.77
N ASN A 113 -8.58 2.51 -14.85
CA ASN A 113 -9.55 2.27 -15.90
C ASN A 113 -10.97 2.70 -15.48
N ALA A 114 -11.08 3.46 -14.38
CA ALA A 114 -12.34 3.86 -13.76
C ALA A 114 -13.20 2.70 -13.23
N ASN A 115 -12.64 1.49 -13.06
CA ASN A 115 -13.38 0.37 -12.49
C ASN A 115 -13.43 0.48 -10.97
N THR A 116 -14.61 0.29 -10.40
CA THR A 116 -14.79 0.10 -8.95
C THR A 116 -14.87 -1.39 -8.61
N ALA A 117 -14.82 -1.72 -7.31
CA ALA A 117 -14.97 -3.10 -6.86
C ALA A 117 -16.34 -3.73 -7.24
N LEU A 118 -17.32 -2.90 -7.61
CA LEU A 118 -18.67 -3.31 -7.99
C LEU A 118 -18.82 -3.69 -9.48
N MET A 119 -17.85 -3.33 -10.35
CA MET A 119 -17.95 -3.57 -11.80
C MET A 119 -17.51 -4.98 -12.25
N GLY A 120 -17.28 -5.90 -11.31
CA GLY A 120 -16.86 -7.28 -11.55
C GLY A 120 -18.01 -8.26 -11.73
#